data_AF-A0A151A8R1-F1
#
_entry.id   AF-A0A151A8R1-F1
#
_cell.length_a   1.000
_cell.length_b   1.000
_cell.length_c   1.000
_cell.angle_alpha   90.00
_cell.angle_beta   90.00
_cell.angle_gamma   90.00
#
_symmetry.space_group_name_H-M   'P 1'
#
loop_
_entity.id
_entity.type
_entity.pdbx_description
1 polymer ?
#
loop_
_entity_poly.entity_id
_entity_poly.type
_entity_poly.pdbx_seq_one_letter_code
_entity_poly.pdbx_strand_id
1 'polypeptide(L)'
;MDDVNFAVLGTGGIGRRTLEVSQHKESLTPVVACDRHGVAVDHEGLDVDELLTATEGNIASEPQSEGETRTDGGAAAVKQTGRDEGVATSRQAEPTETPIDDVIAESEHVDAVLIALPNFEHDFIPRVADRFVEADYEGVLIDVLKRSRVIDMLNERTDSFEESGITFICGAGATPGFLTGAAALAAQSFIEIEEVEIWWGVGLKSGYEDNRGTVREDIAHLPDYDIKTARELSDEEIEEVIQKHDGVLEFHDMEHADDVLLERADICDAEDVTVGGILDVCSDEKPTTTTVRVTGRTFDGETGTNTFQLDDVTSMEANVNGPALGYLKSGVRRNRAGEYGVFGPAELMPGF
;
A
#
# COMPACT_ATOMS: atom_id res chain seq x y z
N MET A 1 18.64 1.18 19.81
CA MET A 1 17.28 1.59 20.16
C MET A 1 16.37 0.85 19.20
N ASP A 2 15.34 0.19 19.69
CA ASP A 2 14.38 -0.52 18.85
C ASP A 2 13.20 0.38 18.47
N ASP A 3 13.14 1.57 19.05
CA ASP A 3 12.16 2.61 18.73
C ASP A 3 12.42 3.16 17.34
N VAL A 4 11.32 3.42 16.63
CA VAL A 4 11.31 3.88 15.25
C VAL A 4 10.27 4.99 15.13
N ASN A 5 10.74 6.18 14.82
CA ASN A 5 9.90 7.31 14.44
C ASN A 5 9.64 7.22 12.95
N PHE A 6 8.37 7.28 12.54
CA PHE A 6 8.04 7.16 11.13
C PHE A 6 7.06 8.23 10.66
N ALA A 7 7.11 8.49 9.36
CA ALA A 7 6.19 9.36 8.64
C ALA A 7 5.23 8.55 7.77
N VAL A 8 4.02 9.07 7.54
CA VAL A 8 3.04 8.52 6.58
C VAL A 8 2.74 9.54 5.51
N LEU A 9 3.07 9.22 4.25
CA LEU A 9 2.65 10.00 3.09
C LEU A 9 1.32 9.45 2.58
N GLY A 10 0.27 10.25 2.64
CA GLY A 10 -1.08 9.91 2.19
C GLY A 10 -1.95 9.35 3.31
N THR A 11 -2.88 10.15 3.82
CA THR A 11 -3.88 9.73 4.82
C THR A 11 -5.22 9.32 4.18
N GLY A 12 -5.15 8.55 3.08
CA GLY A 12 -6.30 7.85 2.52
C GLY A 12 -6.64 6.59 3.34
N GLY A 13 -7.42 5.66 2.75
CA GLY A 13 -7.81 4.41 3.41
C GLY A 13 -6.63 3.63 4.02
N ILE A 14 -5.56 3.40 3.24
CA ILE A 14 -4.38 2.69 3.75
C ILE A 14 -3.64 3.49 4.82
N GLY A 15 -3.24 4.74 4.56
CA GLY A 15 -2.44 5.49 5.53
C GLY A 15 -3.15 5.78 6.85
N ARG A 16 -4.47 5.99 6.84
CA ARG A 16 -5.25 6.10 8.09
C ARG A 16 -5.18 4.81 8.90
N ARG A 17 -5.29 3.65 8.24
CA ARG A 17 -5.19 2.34 8.90
C ARG A 17 -3.76 2.02 9.32
N THR A 18 -2.74 2.52 8.61
CA THR A 18 -1.35 2.48 9.06
C THR A 18 -1.22 3.17 10.42
N LEU A 19 -1.74 4.40 10.54
CA LEU A 19 -1.72 5.17 11.79
C LEU A 19 -2.47 4.43 12.91
N GLU A 20 -3.69 3.95 12.65
CA GLU A 20 -4.49 3.19 13.62
C GLU A 20 -3.76 1.92 14.11
N VAL A 21 -3.22 1.11 13.19
CA VAL A 21 -2.49 -0.12 13.55
C VAL A 21 -1.23 0.19 14.35
N SER A 22 -0.56 1.32 14.05
CA SER A 22 0.67 1.71 14.76
C SER A 22 0.45 1.98 16.25
N GLN A 23 -0.75 2.40 16.68
CA GLN A 23 -1.07 2.58 18.11
C GLN A 23 -0.99 1.28 18.92
N HIS A 24 -0.99 0.13 18.24
CA HIS A 24 -0.84 -1.19 18.85
C HIS A 24 0.59 -1.73 18.79
N LYS A 25 1.58 -0.91 18.42
CA LYS A 25 2.98 -1.28 18.24
C LYS A 25 3.88 -0.40 19.11
N GLU A 26 4.32 -0.94 20.26
CA GLU A 26 5.08 -0.18 21.26
C GLU A 26 6.37 0.48 20.74
N SER A 27 7.00 -0.09 19.71
CA SER A 27 8.28 0.39 19.16
C SER A 27 8.12 1.28 17.91
N LEU A 28 6.89 1.67 17.55
CA LEU A 28 6.62 2.47 16.36
C LEU A 28 5.84 3.74 16.77
N THR A 29 6.40 4.89 16.44
CA THR A 29 5.79 6.18 16.78
C THR A 29 5.59 6.99 15.49
N PRO A 30 4.33 7.21 15.06
CA PRO A 30 4.08 8.10 13.94
C PRO A 30 4.33 9.54 14.40
N VAL A 31 5.29 10.22 13.78
CA VAL A 31 5.66 11.61 14.14
C VAL A 31 5.27 12.62 13.07
N VAL A 32 5.05 12.16 11.84
CA VAL A 32 4.63 13.01 10.72
C VAL A 32 3.57 12.29 9.88
N ALA A 33 2.54 13.00 9.46
CA ALA A 33 1.55 12.50 8.51
C ALA A 33 1.11 13.61 7.56
N CYS A 34 0.98 13.33 6.27
CA CYS A 34 0.55 14.34 5.31
C CYS A 34 -0.45 13.79 4.29
N ASP A 35 -1.20 14.70 3.69
CA ASP A 35 -1.92 14.46 2.44
C ASP A 35 -1.77 15.68 1.51
N ARG A 36 -2.56 15.75 0.43
CA ARG A 36 -2.47 16.83 -0.55
C ARG A 36 -2.84 18.23 0.00
N HIS A 37 -3.38 18.32 1.22
CA HIS A 37 -3.91 19.56 1.79
C HIS A 37 -3.11 20.05 3.00
N GLY A 38 -2.39 19.17 3.71
CA GLY A 38 -1.73 19.53 4.95
C GLY A 38 -0.67 18.52 5.39
N VAL A 39 0.11 18.94 6.39
CA VAL A 39 1.08 18.13 7.12
C VAL A 39 0.84 18.30 8.62
N ALA A 40 0.83 17.19 9.36
CA ALA A 40 0.82 17.14 10.82
C ALA A 40 2.17 16.66 11.32
N VAL A 41 2.73 17.35 12.31
CA VAL A 41 4.06 17.06 12.88
C VAL A 41 3.97 17.10 14.40
N ASP A 42 4.39 16.02 15.05
CA ASP A 42 4.66 15.97 16.49
C ASP A 42 5.80 14.99 16.76
N HIS A 43 6.96 15.51 17.17
CA HIS A 43 8.16 14.71 17.43
C HIS A 43 8.06 13.83 18.69
N GLU A 44 7.08 14.09 19.57
CA GLU A 44 6.76 13.21 20.70
C GLU A 44 5.73 12.12 20.33
N GLY A 45 5.18 12.19 19.11
CA GLY A 45 4.20 11.27 18.55
C GLY A 45 2.85 11.94 18.33
N LEU A 46 2.28 11.73 17.14
CA LEU A 46 0.97 12.29 16.75
C LEU A 46 -0.15 11.73 17.64
N ASP A 47 -1.11 12.58 18.01
CA ASP A 47 -2.42 12.16 18.51
C ASP A 47 -3.22 11.57 17.34
N VAL A 48 -3.03 10.26 17.12
CA VAL A 48 -3.66 9.51 16.03
C VAL A 48 -5.19 9.54 16.12
N ASP A 49 -5.77 9.46 17.31
CA ASP A 49 -7.23 9.46 17.47
C ASP A 49 -7.82 10.80 17.01
N GLU A 50 -7.17 11.91 17.36
CA GLU A 50 -7.55 13.25 16.91
C GLU A 50 -7.41 13.40 15.39
N LEU A 51 -6.28 12.96 14.83
CA LEU A 51 -6.02 13.04 13.39
C LEU A 51 -7.01 12.19 12.59
N LEU A 52 -7.33 10.98 13.05
CA LEU A 52 -8.32 10.10 12.43
C LEU A 52 -9.73 10.68 12.51
N THR A 53 -10.09 11.31 13.63
CA THR A 53 -11.38 11.99 13.80
C THR A 53 -11.48 13.19 12.86
N ALA A 54 -10.42 13.99 12.75
CA ALA A 54 -10.38 15.18 11.92
C ALA A 54 -10.50 14.86 10.42
N THR A 55 -9.90 13.76 9.99
CA THR A 55 -9.88 13.30 8.59
C THR A 55 -11.09 12.43 8.21
N GLU A 56 -12.00 12.16 9.15
CA GLU A 56 -13.13 11.25 8.94
C GLU A 56 -14.09 11.75 7.84
N GLY A 57 -14.24 10.94 6.78
CA GLY A 57 -15.09 11.21 5.63
C GLY A 57 -14.71 12.43 4.79
N ASN A 58 -13.43 12.80 4.77
CA ASN A 58 -12.79 13.67 3.77
C ASN A 58 -11.93 12.82 2.79
N ILE A 59 -12.30 11.54 2.61
CA ILE A 59 -11.53 10.58 1.82
C ILE A 59 -11.76 10.89 0.33
N ALA A 60 -10.75 11.48 -0.28
CA ALA A 60 -10.54 11.69 -1.73
C ALA A 60 -11.78 11.52 -2.63
N SER A 61 -12.63 12.54 -2.67
CA SER A 61 -13.36 12.88 -3.89
C SER A 61 -12.47 13.80 -4.74
N GLU A 62 -12.49 13.62 -6.06
CA GLU A 62 -11.91 14.58 -7.02
C GLU A 62 -12.59 15.95 -6.92
N PRO A 63 -11.98 17.04 -7.44
CA PRO A 63 -12.64 18.33 -7.46
C PRO A 63 -13.89 18.23 -8.34
N GLN A 64 -15.08 18.28 -7.73
CA GLN A 64 -16.31 18.46 -8.47
C GLN A 64 -16.18 19.73 -9.32
N SER A 65 -16.41 19.60 -10.63
CA SER A 65 -16.53 20.75 -11.51
C SER A 65 -17.56 21.72 -10.93
N GLU A 66 -17.20 22.99 -10.80
CA GLU A 66 -18.08 24.03 -10.26
C GLU A 66 -19.43 24.04 -10.98
N GLY A 67 -20.46 23.55 -10.28
CA GLY A 67 -21.85 23.83 -10.63
C GLY A 67 -22.76 22.63 -10.56
N GLU A 68 -23.17 22.22 -9.35
CA GLU A 68 -24.54 21.75 -9.17
C GLU A 68 -25.04 22.04 -7.75
N THR A 69 -25.99 22.98 -7.67
CA THR A 69 -26.74 23.27 -6.45
C THR A 69 -28.00 22.41 -6.48
N ARG A 70 -28.14 21.44 -5.57
CA ARG A 70 -29.46 20.90 -5.20
C ARG A 70 -29.59 20.67 -3.70
N THR A 71 -30.65 21.28 -3.17
CA THR A 71 -31.17 21.17 -1.82
C THR A 71 -32.03 19.91 -1.69
N ASP A 72 -32.03 19.27 -0.52
CA ASP A 72 -33.21 19.14 0.35
C ASP A 72 -32.96 18.25 1.59
N GLY A 73 -33.07 18.86 2.78
CA GLY A 73 -33.83 18.28 3.90
C GLY A 73 -33.25 17.13 4.72
N GLY A 74 -32.32 17.43 5.63
CA GLY A 74 -32.01 16.57 6.78
C GLY A 74 -30.71 17.01 7.44
N ALA A 75 -30.68 17.14 8.76
CA ALA A 75 -29.50 17.61 9.50
C ALA A 75 -28.32 16.63 9.37
N ALA A 76 -27.53 16.80 8.33
CA ALA A 76 -26.17 16.30 8.19
C ALA A 76 -25.31 17.51 7.85
N ALA A 77 -24.23 17.71 8.61
CA ALA A 77 -23.28 18.78 8.35
C ALA A 77 -22.81 18.65 6.90
N VAL A 78 -23.18 19.64 6.08
CA VAL A 78 -22.65 19.79 4.72
C VAL A 78 -21.15 20.01 4.90
N LYS A 79 -20.35 18.96 4.65
CA LYS A 79 -18.89 19.04 4.69
C LYS A 79 -18.46 20.02 3.61
N GLN A 80 -17.78 21.06 4.06
CA GLN A 80 -17.44 22.21 3.24
C GLN A 80 -16.31 21.83 2.29
N THR A 81 -16.52 22.07 1.00
CA THR A 81 -15.44 22.01 0.02
C THR A 81 -14.60 23.28 0.12
N GLY A 82 -13.33 23.15 0.51
CA GLY A 82 -12.47 24.30 0.81
C GLY A 82 -11.16 23.94 1.52
N ARG A 83 -10.32 24.95 1.79
CA ARG A 83 -8.98 24.89 2.42
C ARG A 83 -8.85 24.10 3.75
N ASP A 84 -9.96 23.58 4.28
CA ASP A 84 -10.09 22.82 5.52
C ASP A 84 -10.55 21.38 5.20
N GLU A 85 -9.78 20.66 4.37
CA GLU A 85 -10.00 19.26 4.01
C GLU A 85 -8.77 18.40 4.34
N GLY A 86 -8.98 17.09 4.52
CA GLY A 86 -7.88 16.17 4.77
C GLY A 86 -7.15 16.41 6.10
N VAL A 87 -5.84 16.18 6.14
CA VAL A 87 -4.98 16.37 7.33
C VAL A 87 -5.09 17.79 7.89
N ALA A 88 -5.29 18.79 7.03
CA ALA A 88 -5.38 20.20 7.42
C ALA A 88 -6.53 20.52 8.39
N THR A 89 -7.49 19.61 8.58
CA THR A 89 -8.56 19.76 9.58
C THR A 89 -8.12 19.42 11.01
N SER A 90 -7.02 18.69 11.17
CA SER A 90 -6.46 18.34 12.47
C SER A 90 -5.89 19.58 13.16
N ARG A 91 -6.01 19.66 14.49
CA ARG A 91 -5.40 20.74 15.27
C ARG A 91 -3.87 20.65 15.32
N GLN A 92 -3.32 19.52 14.91
CA GLN A 92 -1.89 19.23 14.86
C GLN A 92 -1.28 19.55 13.50
N ALA A 93 -2.12 19.95 12.53
CA ALA A 93 -1.72 20.12 11.14
C ALA A 93 -1.62 21.59 10.72
N GLU A 94 -0.75 21.82 9.75
CA GLU A 94 -0.66 23.07 9.00
C GLU A 94 -1.06 22.82 7.53
N PRO A 95 -1.93 23.66 6.94
CA PRO A 95 -2.24 23.58 5.52
C PRO A 95 -1.00 23.95 4.67
N THR A 96 -0.75 23.18 3.61
CA THR A 96 0.41 23.38 2.73
C THR A 96 0.10 22.93 1.30
N GLU A 97 0.78 23.55 0.34
CA GLU A 97 0.75 23.15 -1.09
C GLU A 97 1.92 22.20 -1.43
N THR A 98 2.87 22.01 -0.50
CA THR A 98 4.10 21.22 -0.67
C THR A 98 4.28 20.16 0.43
N PRO A 99 3.26 19.35 0.74
CA PRO A 99 3.25 18.46 1.92
C PRO A 99 4.42 17.47 1.96
N ILE A 100 4.84 16.95 0.82
CA ILE A 100 5.98 16.01 0.75
C ILE A 100 7.30 16.73 1.05
N ASP A 101 7.49 17.99 0.63
CA ASP A 101 8.69 18.77 0.98
C ASP A 101 8.71 19.06 2.48
N ASP A 102 7.54 19.30 3.08
CA ASP A 102 7.42 19.53 4.51
C ASP A 102 7.76 18.25 5.31
N VAL A 103 7.39 17.05 4.83
CA VAL A 103 7.86 15.79 5.45
C VAL A 103 9.37 15.61 5.29
N ILE A 104 9.93 15.94 4.12
CA ILE A 104 11.38 15.89 3.88
C ILE A 104 12.13 16.84 4.84
N ALA A 105 11.57 18.01 5.14
CA ALA A 105 12.15 18.96 6.09
C ALA A 105 12.24 18.39 7.53
N GLU A 106 11.43 17.39 7.87
CA GLU A 106 11.43 16.67 9.16
C GLU A 106 12.33 15.42 9.17
N SER A 107 13.12 15.20 8.11
CA SER A 107 13.98 14.02 7.92
C SER A 107 14.87 13.66 9.11
N GLU A 108 15.43 14.65 9.82
CA GLU A 108 16.28 14.42 11.01
C GLU A 108 15.54 13.71 12.16
N HIS A 109 14.21 13.71 12.15
CA HIS A 109 13.34 13.13 13.17
C HIS A 109 12.65 11.84 12.74
N VAL A 110 12.86 11.39 11.49
CA VAL A 110 12.11 10.31 10.83
C VAL A 110 13.04 9.18 10.38
N ASP A 111 13.01 8.05 11.09
CA ASP A 111 13.76 6.84 10.72
C ASP A 111 13.22 6.16 9.44
N ALA A 112 11.92 6.31 9.18
CA ALA A 112 11.25 5.66 8.07
C ALA A 112 10.05 6.45 7.53
N VAL A 113 9.78 6.34 6.23
CA VAL A 113 8.63 6.95 5.56
C VAL A 113 7.82 5.87 4.85
N LEU A 114 6.57 5.70 5.29
CA LEU A 114 5.60 4.83 4.65
C LEU A 114 4.80 5.61 3.61
N ILE A 115 4.89 5.18 2.36
CA ILE A 115 4.26 5.82 1.21
C ILE A 115 2.95 5.11 0.91
N ALA A 116 1.87 5.62 1.50
CA ALA A 116 0.48 5.16 1.30
C ALA A 116 -0.26 5.99 0.23
N LEU A 117 0.48 6.44 -0.79
CA LEU A 117 -0.05 7.21 -1.90
C LEU A 117 -0.48 6.29 -3.05
N PRO A 118 -1.60 6.58 -3.73
CA PRO A 118 -1.97 5.81 -4.92
C PRO A 118 -0.97 6.09 -6.05
N ASN A 119 -0.46 5.04 -6.69
CA ASN A 119 0.50 5.16 -7.78
C ASN A 119 -0.19 5.15 -9.15
N PHE A 120 -1.05 6.16 -9.35
CA PHE A 120 -1.76 6.30 -10.60
C PHE A 120 -0.78 6.52 -11.76
N GLU A 121 0.23 7.41 -11.61
CA GLU A 121 1.31 7.54 -12.60
C GLU A 121 2.40 6.54 -12.22
N HIS A 122 2.82 5.67 -13.15
CA HIS A 122 3.76 4.60 -12.83
C HIS A 122 5.08 5.09 -12.21
N ASP A 123 5.45 6.35 -12.46
CA ASP A 123 6.66 6.99 -11.97
C ASP A 123 6.46 7.87 -10.73
N PHE A 124 5.24 7.99 -10.17
CA PHE A 124 4.99 8.91 -9.06
C PHE A 124 5.78 8.52 -7.80
N ILE A 125 5.71 7.25 -7.37
CA ILE A 125 6.47 6.78 -6.20
C ILE A 125 7.99 6.84 -6.43
N PRO A 126 8.54 6.40 -7.58
CA PRO A 126 9.95 6.64 -7.89
C PRO A 126 10.36 8.11 -7.83
N ARG A 127 9.54 9.05 -8.34
CA ARG A 127 9.82 10.50 -8.23
C ARG A 127 9.73 11.02 -6.80
N VAL A 128 8.86 10.47 -5.96
CA VAL A 128 8.83 10.79 -4.52
C VAL A 128 10.14 10.33 -3.88
N ALA A 129 10.60 9.12 -4.18
CA ALA A 129 11.88 8.62 -3.68
C ALA A 129 13.08 9.48 -4.15
N ASP A 130 13.07 9.95 -5.40
CA ASP A 130 14.09 10.86 -5.93
C ASP A 130 14.17 12.16 -5.12
N ARG A 131 13.04 12.69 -4.63
CA ARG A 131 13.04 13.90 -3.78
C ARG A 131 13.71 13.67 -2.42
N PHE A 132 13.56 12.47 -1.84
CA PHE A 132 14.27 12.12 -0.60
C PHE A 132 15.77 11.97 -0.83
N VAL A 133 16.17 11.36 -1.96
CA VAL A 133 17.58 11.31 -2.40
C VAL A 133 18.15 12.71 -2.55
N GLU A 134 17.46 13.60 -3.28
CA GLU A 134 17.89 14.99 -3.52
C GLU A 134 18.01 15.82 -2.23
N ALA A 135 17.32 15.41 -1.18
CA ALA A 135 17.34 16.05 0.14
C ALA A 135 18.33 15.41 1.13
N ASP A 136 19.20 14.51 0.65
CA ASP A 136 20.19 13.78 1.46
C ASP A 136 19.55 13.01 2.64
N TYR A 137 18.33 12.47 2.44
CA TYR A 137 17.66 11.64 3.44
C TYR A 137 18.41 10.32 3.62
N GLU A 138 18.79 9.99 4.86
CA GLU A 138 19.31 8.68 5.27
C GLU A 138 18.26 7.98 6.14
N GLY A 139 17.76 6.82 5.69
CA GLY A 139 16.70 6.10 6.39
C GLY A 139 15.95 5.11 5.50
N VAL A 140 14.69 4.85 5.85
CA VAL A 140 13.88 3.85 5.15
C VAL A 140 12.74 4.48 4.37
N LEU A 141 12.57 4.09 3.12
CA LEU A 141 11.36 4.36 2.36
C LEU A 141 10.63 3.03 2.17
N ILE A 142 9.31 2.99 2.36
CA ILE A 142 8.53 1.77 2.19
C ILE A 142 7.21 2.05 1.48
N ASP A 143 6.86 1.23 0.50
CA ASP A 143 5.59 1.29 -0.20
C ASP A 143 4.78 -0.02 -0.07
N VAL A 144 3.52 0.04 -0.49
CA VAL A 144 2.61 -1.11 -0.55
C VAL A 144 2.08 -1.32 -1.97
N LEU A 145 2.93 -1.09 -2.97
CA LEU A 145 2.53 -1.10 -4.38
C LEU A 145 2.22 -2.48 -4.92
N LYS A 146 1.28 -2.52 -5.88
CA LYS A 146 0.85 -3.75 -6.55
C LYS A 146 1.60 -4.08 -7.84
N ARG A 147 2.05 -3.09 -8.62
CA ARG A 147 2.44 -3.29 -10.04
C ARG A 147 3.92 -3.58 -10.26
N SER A 148 4.21 -4.62 -11.07
CA SER A 148 5.55 -5.09 -11.42
C SER A 148 6.45 -4.00 -12.00
N ARG A 149 5.91 -3.21 -12.94
CA ARG A 149 6.70 -2.16 -13.64
C ARG A 149 7.34 -1.13 -12.70
N VAL A 150 6.74 -0.87 -11.54
CA VAL A 150 7.27 0.13 -10.60
C VAL A 150 8.52 -0.40 -9.88
N ILE A 151 8.57 -1.72 -9.66
CA ILE A 151 9.72 -2.39 -9.03
C ILE A 151 10.97 -2.23 -9.89
N ASP A 152 10.85 -2.38 -11.21
CA ASP A 152 11.97 -2.17 -12.13
C ASP A 152 12.50 -0.73 -12.06
N MET A 153 11.60 0.25 -12.02
CA MET A 153 11.99 1.66 -11.90
C MET A 153 12.69 1.96 -10.57
N LEU A 154 12.32 1.27 -9.49
CA LEU A 154 13.02 1.37 -8.21
C LEU A 154 14.38 0.66 -8.26
N ASN A 155 14.49 -0.51 -8.90
CA ASN A 155 15.75 -1.22 -9.08
C ASN A 155 16.79 -0.39 -9.85
N GLU A 156 16.35 0.38 -10.86
CA GLU A 156 17.21 1.33 -11.59
C GLU A 156 17.84 2.41 -10.69
N ARG A 157 17.28 2.65 -9.49
CA ARG A 157 17.74 3.64 -8.50
C ARG A 157 18.61 3.04 -7.40
N THR A 158 18.92 1.75 -7.45
CA THR A 158 19.67 1.05 -6.38
C THR A 158 20.96 1.79 -6.01
N ASP A 159 21.80 2.13 -7.00
CA ASP A 159 23.06 2.85 -6.74
C ASP A 159 22.84 4.19 -6.03
N SER A 160 21.79 4.93 -6.42
CA SER A 160 21.45 6.22 -5.80
C SER A 160 20.97 6.05 -4.37
N PHE A 161 20.19 5.00 -4.07
CA PHE A 161 19.75 4.70 -2.71
C PHE A 161 20.93 4.25 -1.85
N GLU A 162 21.85 3.45 -2.39
CA GLU A 162 23.07 3.06 -1.67
C GLU A 162 23.97 4.26 -1.35
N GLU A 163 24.14 5.19 -2.30
CA GLU A 163 24.94 6.41 -2.10
C GLU A 163 24.32 7.37 -1.07
N SER A 164 22.98 7.47 -1.02
CA SER A 164 22.25 8.32 -0.06
C SER A 164 22.01 7.64 1.30
N GLY A 165 22.35 6.36 1.47
CA GLY A 165 22.05 5.63 2.71
C GLY A 165 20.56 5.31 2.89
N ILE A 166 19.82 5.18 1.78
CA ILE A 166 18.40 4.80 1.78
C ILE A 166 18.26 3.29 1.64
N THR A 167 17.41 2.72 2.49
CA THR A 167 16.91 1.35 2.35
C THR A 167 15.47 1.42 1.89
N PHE A 168 15.21 1.09 0.63
CA PHE A 168 13.86 1.10 0.05
C PHE A 168 13.22 -0.28 0.14
N ILE A 169 12.03 -0.38 0.74
CA ILE A 169 11.25 -1.62 0.81
C ILE A 169 10.03 -1.51 -0.12
N CYS A 170 10.06 -2.25 -1.22
CA CYS A 170 9.02 -2.21 -2.25
C CYS A 170 7.99 -3.34 -2.08
N GLY A 171 6.72 -3.05 -2.36
CA GLY A 171 5.64 -4.04 -2.38
C GLY A 171 5.40 -4.71 -1.02
N ALA A 172 5.32 -3.95 0.06
CA ALA A 172 5.27 -4.49 1.43
C ALA A 172 3.85 -4.67 2.01
N GLY A 173 2.84 -4.83 1.16
CA GLY A 173 1.44 -4.93 1.56
C GLY A 173 0.97 -6.36 1.86
N ALA A 174 -0.18 -6.74 1.32
CA ALA A 174 -0.72 -8.10 1.40
C ALA A 174 -0.16 -8.97 0.27
N THR A 175 -0.40 -8.53 -0.96
CA THR A 175 0.16 -9.04 -2.19
C THR A 175 0.39 -7.80 -3.06
N PRO A 176 1.62 -7.57 -3.54
CA PRO A 176 2.84 -8.12 -3.00
C PRO A 176 3.01 -7.75 -1.52
N GLY A 177 3.79 -8.54 -0.79
CA GLY A 177 4.00 -8.36 0.64
C GLY A 177 3.93 -9.66 1.42
N PHE A 178 2.90 -9.79 2.24
CA PHE A 178 2.69 -10.94 3.10
C PHE A 178 2.69 -12.27 2.33
N LEU A 179 1.94 -12.36 1.23
CA LEU A 179 1.82 -13.57 0.45
C LEU A 179 3.09 -13.88 -0.35
N THR A 180 3.79 -12.86 -0.85
CA THR A 180 5.09 -13.03 -1.51
C THR A 180 6.13 -13.59 -0.54
N GLY A 181 6.21 -13.05 0.68
CA GLY A 181 7.10 -13.59 1.72
C GLY A 181 6.71 -15.00 2.15
N ALA A 182 5.41 -15.31 2.23
CA ALA A 182 4.94 -16.66 2.49
C ALA A 182 5.29 -17.64 1.37
N ALA A 183 5.21 -17.22 0.10
CA ALA A 183 5.64 -18.01 -1.05
C ALA A 183 7.14 -18.31 -1.00
N ALA A 184 7.96 -17.30 -0.69
CA ALA A 184 9.41 -17.47 -0.53
C ALA A 184 9.78 -18.49 0.56
N LEU A 185 9.03 -18.52 1.67
CA LEU A 185 9.20 -19.53 2.71
C LEU A 185 8.73 -20.92 2.26
N ALA A 186 7.58 -21.01 1.60
CA ALA A 186 7.01 -22.25 1.12
C ALA A 186 7.87 -22.92 0.03
N ALA A 187 8.59 -22.13 -0.77
CA ALA A 187 9.47 -22.57 -1.83
C ALA A 187 10.66 -23.42 -1.34
N GLN A 188 11.11 -23.22 -0.09
CA GLN A 188 12.30 -23.88 0.47
C GLN A 188 12.22 -25.41 0.57
N SER A 189 11.05 -26.00 0.33
CA SER A 189 10.85 -27.47 0.30
C SER A 189 11.17 -28.10 -1.07
N PHE A 190 11.32 -27.28 -2.10
CA PHE A 190 11.41 -27.72 -3.50
C PHE A 190 12.81 -27.45 -4.07
N ILE A 191 13.21 -28.26 -5.05
CA ILE A 191 14.44 -28.07 -5.83
C ILE A 191 14.18 -27.30 -7.13
N GLU A 192 12.91 -27.19 -7.53
CA GLU A 192 12.43 -26.41 -8.67
C GLU A 192 10.97 -26.04 -8.37
N ILE A 193 10.63 -24.77 -8.53
CA ILE A 193 9.26 -24.28 -8.44
C ILE A 193 8.64 -24.41 -9.84
N GLU A 194 7.42 -24.91 -9.89
CA GLU A 194 6.66 -25.10 -11.12
C GLU A 194 5.56 -24.04 -11.27
N GLU A 195 5.02 -23.54 -10.16
CA GLU A 195 3.92 -22.56 -10.18
C GLU A 195 3.76 -21.87 -8.81
N VAL A 196 3.44 -20.59 -8.83
CA VAL A 196 2.94 -19.83 -7.68
C VAL A 196 1.59 -19.21 -8.02
N GLU A 197 0.53 -19.67 -7.37
CA GLU A 197 -0.83 -19.15 -7.54
C GLU A 197 -1.23 -18.30 -6.33
N ILE A 198 -1.51 -17.02 -6.54
CA ILE A 198 -2.10 -16.13 -5.55
C ILE A 198 -3.57 -15.89 -5.89
N TRP A 199 -4.47 -16.20 -4.95
CA TRP A 199 -5.89 -15.96 -5.09
C TRP A 199 -6.40 -15.18 -3.89
N TRP A 200 -6.78 -13.92 -4.09
CA TRP A 200 -7.22 -13.03 -3.02
C TRP A 200 -8.74 -12.85 -2.97
N GLY A 201 -9.24 -12.47 -1.79
CA GLY A 201 -10.64 -12.14 -1.56
C GLY A 201 -10.76 -10.90 -0.71
N VAL A 202 -11.50 -9.91 -1.18
CA VAL A 202 -11.71 -8.64 -0.48
C VAL A 202 -13.20 -8.36 -0.38
N GLY A 203 -13.66 -8.21 0.86
CA GLY A 203 -14.90 -7.49 1.19
C GLY A 203 -14.52 -6.13 1.79
N LEU A 204 -15.28 -5.09 1.46
CA LEU A 204 -15.00 -3.71 1.87
C LEU A 204 -15.64 -3.40 3.22
N LYS A 205 -14.95 -3.76 4.32
CA LYS A 205 -15.40 -3.48 5.69
C LYS A 205 -15.56 -1.98 5.99
N SER A 206 -14.71 -1.15 5.40
CA SER A 206 -14.79 0.30 5.47
C SER A 206 -15.80 0.90 4.47
N GLY A 207 -16.44 0.07 3.65
CA GLY A 207 -17.42 0.47 2.63
C GLY A 207 -16.76 0.97 1.33
N TYR A 208 -17.56 1.07 0.27
CA TYR A 208 -17.10 1.52 -1.05
C TYR A 208 -16.51 2.94 -1.05
N GLU A 209 -17.16 3.89 -0.37
CA GLU A 209 -16.74 5.30 -0.36
C GLU A 209 -15.30 5.50 0.12
N ASP A 210 -14.90 4.79 1.17
CA ASP A 210 -13.56 4.88 1.75
C ASP A 210 -12.48 4.20 0.88
N ASN A 211 -12.91 3.40 -0.12
CA ASN A 211 -12.04 2.57 -0.96
C ASN A 211 -12.13 2.90 -2.45
N ARG A 212 -12.81 3.98 -2.86
CA ARG A 212 -13.02 4.32 -4.29
C ARG A 212 -11.73 4.34 -5.11
N GLY A 213 -10.64 4.86 -4.53
CA GLY A 213 -9.33 4.87 -5.18
C GLY A 213 -8.79 3.47 -5.48
N THR A 214 -8.91 2.55 -4.51
CA THR A 214 -8.53 1.14 -4.65
C THR A 214 -9.42 0.43 -5.66
N VAL A 215 -10.74 0.64 -5.61
CA VAL A 215 -11.68 0.03 -6.57
C VAL A 215 -11.41 0.51 -7.99
N ARG A 216 -11.13 1.80 -8.19
CA ARG A 216 -10.72 2.35 -9.50
C ARG A 216 -9.43 1.71 -9.99
N GLU A 217 -8.46 1.49 -9.11
CA GLU A 217 -7.22 0.77 -9.46
C GLU A 217 -7.48 -0.68 -9.88
N ASP A 218 -8.33 -1.40 -9.14
CA ASP A 218 -8.66 -2.79 -9.45
C ASP A 218 -9.43 -2.91 -10.78
N ILE A 219 -10.34 -1.98 -11.10
CA ILE A 219 -11.06 -1.94 -12.40
C ILE A 219 -10.09 -1.94 -13.58
N ALA A 220 -8.89 -1.37 -13.45
CA ALA A 220 -7.87 -1.37 -14.50
C ALA A 220 -7.38 -2.78 -14.89
N HIS A 221 -7.72 -3.81 -14.12
CA HIS A 221 -7.40 -5.22 -14.39
C HIS A 221 -8.56 -6.00 -15.00
N LEU A 222 -9.73 -5.39 -15.21
CA LEU A 222 -10.81 -6.03 -15.94
C LEU A 222 -10.49 -6.09 -17.44
N PRO A 223 -10.96 -7.11 -18.19
CA PRO A 223 -10.56 -7.34 -19.59
C PRO A 223 -10.80 -6.17 -20.56
N ASP A 224 -11.77 -5.31 -20.26
CA ASP A 224 -12.17 -4.18 -21.11
C ASP A 224 -11.45 -2.86 -20.72
N TYR A 225 -10.58 -2.88 -19.71
CA TYR A 225 -9.98 -1.70 -19.11
C TYR A 225 -8.46 -1.81 -19.00
N ASP A 226 -7.81 -0.66 -18.94
CA ASP A 226 -6.42 -0.49 -18.54
C ASP A 226 -6.30 0.68 -17.55
N ILE A 227 -5.08 0.95 -17.06
CA ILE A 227 -4.86 2.03 -16.10
C ILE A 227 -5.29 3.39 -16.65
N LYS A 228 -5.11 3.64 -17.95
CA LYS A 228 -5.44 4.92 -18.56
C LYS A 228 -6.95 5.07 -18.65
N THR A 229 -7.67 4.05 -19.09
CA THR A 229 -9.13 4.09 -19.16
C THR A 229 -9.74 4.19 -17.76
N ALA A 230 -9.25 3.42 -16.79
CA ALA A 230 -9.79 3.42 -15.43
C ALA A 230 -9.65 4.79 -14.73
N ARG A 231 -8.56 5.51 -15.02
CA ARG A 231 -8.33 6.89 -14.55
C ARG A 231 -9.31 7.90 -15.15
N GLU A 232 -9.69 7.71 -16.39
CA GLU A 232 -10.59 8.62 -17.11
C GLU A 232 -12.06 8.41 -16.72
N LEU A 233 -12.39 7.31 -16.03
CA LEU A 233 -13.76 7.05 -15.56
C LEU A 233 -14.19 8.04 -14.49
N SER A 234 -15.35 8.64 -14.70
CA SER A 234 -16.09 9.36 -13.68
C SER A 234 -16.64 8.40 -12.62
N ASP A 235 -17.07 8.98 -11.50
CA ASP A 235 -17.68 8.23 -10.40
C ASP A 235 -18.98 7.50 -10.83
N GLU A 236 -19.78 8.12 -11.70
CA GLU A 236 -20.98 7.49 -12.28
C GLU A 236 -20.61 6.30 -13.17
N GLU A 237 -19.58 6.44 -14.01
CA GLU A 237 -19.11 5.35 -14.87
C GLU A 237 -18.56 4.17 -14.05
N ILE A 238 -17.84 4.43 -12.95
CA ILE A 238 -17.38 3.37 -12.04
C ILE A 238 -18.58 2.63 -11.43
N GLU A 239 -19.61 3.36 -11.00
CA GLU A 239 -20.83 2.74 -10.47
C GLU A 239 -21.55 1.89 -11.52
N GLU A 240 -21.55 2.30 -12.80
CA GLU A 240 -22.07 1.49 -13.91
C GLU A 240 -21.25 0.20 -14.10
N VAL A 241 -19.92 0.26 -14.01
CA VAL A 241 -19.06 -0.94 -14.06
C VAL A 241 -19.41 -1.88 -12.91
N ILE A 242 -19.48 -1.38 -11.68
CA ILE A 242 -19.83 -2.16 -10.50
C ILE A 242 -21.21 -2.82 -10.67
N GLN A 243 -22.21 -2.08 -11.14
CA GLN A 243 -23.56 -2.61 -11.37
C GLN A 243 -23.61 -3.67 -12.45
N LYS A 244 -22.85 -3.53 -13.54
CA LYS A 244 -22.74 -4.54 -14.61
C LYS A 244 -22.23 -5.88 -14.08
N HIS A 245 -21.47 -5.86 -12.99
CA HIS A 245 -20.90 -7.01 -12.32
C HIS A 245 -21.64 -7.39 -11.01
N ASP A 246 -22.86 -6.88 -10.80
CA ASP A 246 -23.66 -7.15 -9.60
C ASP A 246 -22.94 -6.85 -8.28
N GLY A 247 -21.99 -5.90 -8.29
CA GLY A 247 -21.17 -5.55 -7.13
C GLY A 247 -19.97 -6.48 -6.85
N VAL A 248 -19.75 -7.51 -7.68
CA VAL A 248 -18.67 -8.50 -7.48
C VAL A 248 -17.74 -8.51 -8.69
N LEU A 249 -16.52 -8.02 -8.51
CA LEU A 249 -15.50 -7.98 -9.54
C LEU A 249 -14.56 -9.19 -9.38
N GLU A 250 -14.41 -9.97 -10.44
CA GLU A 250 -13.50 -11.13 -10.49
C GLU A 250 -12.36 -10.83 -11.45
N PHE A 251 -11.14 -11.14 -11.01
CA PHE A 251 -9.90 -10.82 -11.71
C PHE A 251 -9.07 -12.08 -11.90
N HIS A 252 -8.46 -12.19 -13.08
CA HIS A 252 -7.55 -13.25 -13.44
C HIS A 252 -6.32 -12.63 -14.10
N ASP A 253 -5.15 -13.27 -13.93
CA ASP A 253 -3.90 -12.90 -14.59
C ASP A 253 -3.56 -11.40 -14.47
N MET A 254 -3.70 -10.87 -13.25
CA MET A 254 -3.43 -9.46 -12.96
C MET A 254 -1.93 -9.16 -13.07
N GLU A 255 -1.55 -8.02 -13.67
CA GLU A 255 -0.21 -7.46 -13.51
C GLU A 255 0.07 -7.23 -12.02
N HIS A 256 1.06 -7.92 -11.47
CA HIS A 256 1.29 -7.89 -10.04
C HIS A 256 2.73 -8.22 -9.66
N ALA A 257 3.37 -7.34 -8.90
CA ALA A 257 4.81 -7.35 -8.59
C ALA A 257 5.30 -8.58 -7.80
N ASP A 258 4.41 -9.46 -7.35
CA ASP A 258 4.81 -10.76 -6.79
C ASP A 258 5.70 -11.54 -7.78
N ASP A 259 5.42 -11.43 -9.08
CA ASP A 259 6.19 -12.06 -10.16
C ASP A 259 7.68 -11.65 -10.14
N VAL A 260 7.95 -10.36 -10.30
CA VAL A 260 9.30 -9.77 -10.36
C VAL A 260 9.99 -9.90 -9.00
N LEU A 261 9.26 -9.82 -7.89
CA LEU A 261 9.84 -9.95 -6.56
C LEU A 261 10.30 -11.38 -6.26
N LEU A 262 9.56 -12.40 -6.71
CA LEU A 262 9.96 -13.80 -6.57
C LEU A 262 11.09 -14.17 -7.55
N GLU A 263 11.02 -13.66 -8.79
CA GLU A 263 12.09 -13.85 -9.79
C GLU A 263 13.40 -13.21 -9.35
N ARG A 264 13.36 -11.97 -8.87
CA ARG A 264 14.55 -11.27 -8.32
C ARG A 264 15.20 -12.04 -7.18
N ALA A 265 14.40 -12.75 -6.38
CA ALA A 265 14.87 -13.56 -5.26
C ALA A 265 15.36 -14.97 -5.67
N ASP A 266 15.45 -15.27 -6.98
CA ASP A 266 15.90 -16.56 -7.53
C ASP A 266 15.01 -17.74 -7.08
N ILE A 267 13.69 -17.50 -6.96
CA ILE A 267 12.72 -18.51 -6.51
C ILE A 267 12.07 -19.23 -7.70
N CYS A 268 11.56 -18.49 -8.69
CA CYS A 268 10.91 -19.00 -9.90
C CYS A 268 10.96 -17.95 -11.00
N ASP A 269 10.66 -18.33 -12.25
CA ASP A 269 10.52 -17.36 -13.34
C ASP A 269 9.22 -16.55 -13.14
N ALA A 270 9.21 -15.28 -13.57
CA ALA A 270 8.04 -14.42 -13.42
C ALA A 270 6.79 -14.98 -14.11
N GLU A 271 6.96 -15.77 -15.19
CA GLU A 271 5.86 -16.39 -15.93
C GLU A 271 5.16 -17.54 -15.17
N ASP A 272 5.78 -18.06 -14.11
CA ASP A 272 5.21 -19.11 -13.27
C ASP A 272 4.35 -18.54 -12.13
N VAL A 273 4.24 -17.21 -12.03
CA VAL A 273 3.48 -16.51 -10.99
C VAL A 273 2.17 -15.99 -11.57
N THR A 274 1.05 -16.40 -10.98
CA THR A 274 -0.29 -15.91 -11.35
C THR A 274 -0.98 -15.27 -10.16
N VAL A 275 -1.62 -14.13 -10.40
CA VAL A 275 -2.38 -13.39 -9.37
C VAL A 275 -3.79 -13.11 -9.87
N GLY A 276 -4.78 -13.48 -9.06
CA GLY A 276 -6.19 -13.17 -9.30
C GLY A 276 -6.96 -13.06 -8.00
N GLY A 277 -8.26 -12.77 -8.10
CA GLY A 277 -9.10 -12.70 -6.91
C GLY A 277 -10.49 -12.14 -7.13
N ILE A 278 -11.20 -11.94 -6.03
CA ILE A 278 -12.59 -11.48 -6.01
C ILE A 278 -12.74 -10.30 -5.06
N LEU A 279 -13.23 -9.18 -5.57
CA LEU A 279 -13.64 -8.00 -4.81
C LEU A 279 -15.17 -7.92 -4.77
N ASP A 280 -15.75 -8.02 -3.58
CA ASP A 280 -17.16 -7.74 -3.34
C ASP A 280 -17.30 -6.35 -2.71
N VAL A 281 -17.79 -5.39 -3.48
CA VAL A 281 -17.96 -4.01 -3.00
C VAL A 281 -19.23 -3.81 -2.17
N CYS A 282 -20.10 -4.83 -2.13
CA CYS A 282 -21.39 -4.83 -1.45
C CYS A 282 -21.36 -5.53 -0.09
N SER A 283 -20.25 -6.20 0.25
CA SER A 283 -20.08 -7.01 1.45
C SER A 283 -18.81 -6.63 2.22
N ASP A 284 -18.87 -6.68 3.55
CA ASP A 284 -17.68 -6.62 4.41
C ASP A 284 -17.05 -8.00 4.65
N GLU A 285 -17.77 -9.08 4.37
CA GLU A 285 -17.27 -10.44 4.41
C GLU A 285 -16.44 -10.73 3.16
N LYS A 286 -15.29 -11.40 3.34
CA LYS A 286 -14.46 -11.83 2.20
C LYS A 286 -15.25 -12.81 1.32
N PRO A 287 -15.32 -12.57 0.00
CA PRO A 287 -16.04 -13.46 -0.92
C PRO A 287 -15.34 -14.82 -1.12
N THR A 288 -14.04 -14.89 -0.80
CA THR A 288 -13.24 -16.11 -0.84
C THR A 288 -12.05 -15.99 0.11
N THR A 289 -11.55 -17.13 0.60
CA THR A 289 -10.35 -17.17 1.41
C THR A 289 -9.14 -16.79 0.58
N THR A 290 -8.36 -15.83 1.08
CA THR A 290 -7.12 -15.39 0.43
C THR A 290 -6.01 -16.41 0.64
N THR A 291 -5.37 -16.85 -0.44
CA THR A 291 -4.35 -17.90 -0.41
C THR A 291 -3.16 -17.60 -1.31
N VAL A 292 -2.02 -18.20 -0.98
CA VAL A 292 -0.94 -18.46 -1.93
C VAL A 292 -0.61 -19.94 -1.94
N ARG A 293 -0.44 -20.51 -3.12
CA ARG A 293 -0.10 -21.91 -3.35
C ARG A 293 1.23 -21.95 -4.11
N VAL A 294 2.18 -22.71 -3.59
CA VAL A 294 3.49 -22.89 -4.20
C VAL A 294 3.62 -24.36 -4.56
N THR A 295 3.65 -24.64 -5.86
CA THR A 295 3.80 -25.97 -6.42
C THR A 295 5.24 -26.15 -6.92
N GLY A 296 5.85 -27.28 -6.62
CA GLY A 296 7.19 -27.58 -7.10
C GLY A 296 7.57 -29.04 -6.94
N ARG A 297 8.76 -29.37 -7.43
CA ARG A 297 9.34 -30.71 -7.32
C ARG A 297 10.31 -30.78 -6.15
N THR A 298 10.16 -31.80 -5.32
CA THR A 298 11.04 -32.05 -4.17
C THR A 298 12.33 -32.77 -4.57
N PHE A 299 13.30 -32.83 -3.66
CA PHE A 299 14.55 -33.58 -3.90
C PHE A 299 14.33 -35.10 -4.04
N ASP A 300 13.21 -35.61 -3.55
CA ASP A 300 12.79 -37.01 -3.70
C ASP A 300 12.16 -37.30 -5.08
N GLY A 301 11.98 -36.26 -5.91
CA GLY A 301 11.41 -36.38 -7.27
C GLY A 301 9.88 -36.31 -7.33
N GLU A 302 9.21 -36.07 -6.20
CA GLU A 302 7.75 -35.92 -6.11
C GLU A 302 7.35 -34.45 -6.31
N THR A 303 6.24 -34.21 -7.03
CA THR A 303 5.58 -32.90 -7.11
C THR A 303 4.64 -32.71 -5.93
N GLY A 304 4.70 -31.55 -5.29
CA GLY A 304 3.83 -31.19 -4.17
C GLY A 304 3.44 -29.72 -4.20
N THR A 305 2.38 -29.38 -3.46
CA THR A 305 1.93 -28.00 -3.28
C THR A 305 1.85 -27.66 -1.81
N ASN A 306 2.54 -26.59 -1.41
CA ASN A 306 2.37 -25.95 -0.10
C ASN A 306 1.33 -24.82 -0.23
N THR A 307 0.41 -24.72 0.72
CA THR A 307 -0.63 -23.66 0.73
C THR A 307 -0.55 -22.84 2.00
N PHE A 308 -0.52 -21.52 1.87
CA PHE A 308 -0.70 -20.57 2.96
C PHE A 308 -2.05 -19.85 2.80
N GLN A 309 -2.80 -19.71 3.89
CA GLN A 309 -4.16 -19.17 3.87
C GLN A 309 -4.31 -18.08 4.94
N LEU A 310 -4.93 -16.96 4.57
CA LEU A 310 -5.30 -15.91 5.49
C LEU A 310 -6.71 -16.15 6.01
N ASP A 311 -6.90 -16.01 7.32
CA ASP A 311 -8.23 -16.14 7.95
C ASP A 311 -9.19 -15.09 7.39
N ASP A 312 -10.45 -15.48 7.15
CA ASP A 312 -11.45 -14.61 6.55
C ASP A 312 -11.79 -13.39 7.43
N VAL A 313 -11.52 -13.45 8.74
CA VAL A 313 -11.71 -12.30 9.64
C VAL A 313 -10.62 -11.23 9.54
N THR A 314 -9.48 -11.55 8.90
CA THR A 314 -8.41 -10.58 8.67
C THR A 314 -8.77 -9.72 7.45
N SER A 315 -9.05 -8.44 7.66
CA SER A 315 -9.45 -7.55 6.56
C SER A 315 -8.29 -7.25 5.60
N MET A 316 -8.59 -6.66 4.45
CA MET A 316 -7.55 -6.16 3.52
C MET A 316 -6.61 -5.20 4.25
N GLU A 317 -7.15 -4.26 5.03
CA GLU A 317 -6.36 -3.25 5.71
C GLU A 317 -5.45 -3.85 6.77
N ALA A 318 -5.88 -4.89 7.49
CA ALA A 318 -5.01 -5.61 8.42
C ALA A 318 -3.86 -6.33 7.69
N ASN A 319 -4.18 -7.00 6.59
CA ASN A 319 -3.22 -7.76 5.79
C ASN A 319 -2.27 -6.87 4.96
N VAL A 320 -2.58 -5.59 4.77
CA VAL A 320 -1.66 -4.62 4.16
C VAL A 320 -0.82 -3.93 5.23
N ASN A 321 -1.46 -3.30 6.23
CA ASN A 321 -0.78 -2.40 7.16
C ASN A 321 0.06 -3.14 8.21
N GLY A 322 -0.38 -4.32 8.66
CA GLY A 322 0.39 -5.14 9.59
C GLY A 322 1.75 -5.54 9.01
N PRO A 323 1.77 -6.18 7.82
CA PRO A 323 3.01 -6.49 7.10
C PRO A 323 3.84 -5.25 6.77
N ALA A 324 3.22 -4.17 6.27
CA ALA A 324 3.95 -2.93 5.95
C ALA A 324 4.74 -2.41 7.16
N LEU A 325 4.12 -2.31 8.33
CA LEU A 325 4.82 -1.89 9.55
C LEU A 325 5.89 -2.91 10.02
N GLY A 326 5.67 -4.20 9.78
CA GLY A 326 6.67 -5.23 10.11
C GLY A 326 7.89 -5.21 9.18
N TYR A 327 7.67 -4.93 7.90
CA TYR A 327 8.73 -4.72 6.93
C TYR A 327 9.43 -3.38 7.16
N LEU A 328 8.73 -2.32 7.56
CA LEU A 328 9.31 -1.04 7.96
C LEU A 328 10.34 -1.24 9.07
N LYS A 329 9.96 -1.95 10.16
CA LYS A 329 10.87 -2.27 11.27
C LYS A 329 12.10 -3.06 10.81
N SER A 330 11.92 -3.98 9.86
CA SER A 330 13.00 -4.79 9.31
C SER A 330 13.93 -3.97 8.42
N GLY A 331 13.37 -3.06 7.62
CA GLY A 331 14.09 -2.07 6.83
C GLY A 331 14.94 -1.18 7.73
N VAL A 332 14.38 -0.65 8.83
CA VAL A 332 15.12 0.23 9.74
C VAL A 332 16.28 -0.52 10.39
N ARG A 333 16.07 -1.79 10.76
CA ARG A 333 17.14 -2.62 11.29
C ARG A 333 18.28 -2.83 10.28
N ARG A 334 17.96 -3.05 9.00
CA ARG A 334 18.95 -3.19 7.91
C ARG A 334 19.67 -1.89 7.63
N ASN A 335 18.93 -0.80 7.52
CA ASN A 335 19.50 0.55 7.35
C ASN A 335 20.52 0.87 8.44
N ARG A 336 20.16 0.66 9.71
CA ARG A 336 21.06 0.83 10.87
C ARG A 336 22.27 -0.12 10.87
N ALA A 337 22.23 -1.20 10.09
CA ALA A 337 23.35 -2.11 9.88
C ALA A 337 24.24 -1.73 8.67
N GLY A 338 23.92 -0.65 7.96
CA GLY A 338 24.61 -0.22 6.75
C GLY A 338 24.20 -0.99 5.49
N GLU A 339 23.00 -1.57 5.49
CA GLU A 339 22.44 -2.29 4.34
C GLU A 339 21.41 -1.40 3.63
N TYR A 340 21.82 -0.85 2.50
CA TYR A 340 21.07 0.10 1.68
C TYR A 340 20.66 -0.53 0.34
N GLY A 341 19.89 0.21 -0.46
CA GLY A 341 19.38 -0.26 -1.76
C GLY A 341 17.91 -0.70 -1.69
N VAL A 342 17.47 -1.50 -2.68
CA VAL A 342 16.08 -1.93 -2.83
C VAL A 342 15.90 -3.35 -2.34
N PHE A 343 14.91 -3.57 -1.48
CA PHE A 343 14.54 -4.88 -0.95
C PHE A 343 13.05 -5.13 -1.10
N GLY A 344 12.66 -6.40 -1.09
CA GLY A 344 11.28 -6.83 -1.14
C GLY A 344 10.93 -7.92 -0.13
N PRO A 345 9.65 -8.27 -0.03
CA PRO A 345 9.13 -9.27 0.91
C PRO A 345 9.72 -10.68 0.72
N ALA A 346 10.17 -11.02 -0.50
CA ALA A 346 10.81 -12.30 -0.78
C ALA A 346 12.22 -12.42 -0.15
N GLU A 347 12.85 -11.29 0.18
CA GLU A 347 14.23 -11.20 0.69
C GLU A 347 14.28 -10.89 2.20
N LEU A 348 13.14 -10.54 2.78
CA LEU A 348 13.01 -10.01 4.13
C LEU A 348 12.07 -10.86 4.99
N MET A 349 12.46 -11.07 6.24
CA MET A 349 11.54 -11.55 7.27
C MET A 349 10.99 -10.32 8.02
N PRO A 350 9.65 -10.08 8.03
CA PRO A 350 9.08 -8.96 8.75
C PRO A 350 9.23 -9.13 10.28
N GLY A 351 9.42 -8.02 10.99
CA GLY A 351 9.50 -7.97 12.43
C GLY A 351 8.13 -7.70 13.05
N PHE A 352 7.74 -8.48 14.06
CA PHE A 352 6.45 -8.27 14.74
C PHE A 352 6.43 -7.01 15.61
#